data_AF-A0A9N9CHH6-F1
#
_entry.id   AF-A0A9N9CHH6-F1
#
_cell.length_a   1.000
_cell.length_b   1.000
_cell.length_c   1.000
_cell.angle_alpha   90.00
_cell.angle_beta   90.00
_cell.angle_gamma   90.00
#
_symmetry.space_group_name_H-M   'P 1'
#
loop_
_entity.id
_entity.type
_entity.pdbx_description
1 polymer ?
#
loop_
_entity_poly.entity_id
_entity_poly.type
_entity_poly.pdbx_seq_one_letter_code
_entity_poly.pdbx_strand_id
1 'polypeptide(L)'
;MPKIRHARTKKPPEGFEDIEPTLLEFARKMKDAENEPHEGKRRVESLWPIFRLHHQRSRYIYDLYYKREAITKEVYEYCIKHGYADGNLIAKWKKPGFERLCCLRCIQPKDTNFGTTCICRVPKSKLEAGRIVECVLCGCRGCSSTDFTSSKKEKSKQKIFEQNQDSSAKFPETPSLDLSSTLP
;
A
#
# COMPACT_ATOMS: atom_id res chain seq x y z
N MET A 1 -11.61 14.11 11.15
CA MET A 1 -13.04 13.75 10.99
C MET A 1 -13.62 14.21 9.65
N PRO A 2 -14.64 13.51 9.11
CA PRO A 2 -15.51 14.06 8.07
C PRO A 2 -16.20 15.32 8.58
N LYS A 3 -16.50 16.26 7.68
CA LYS A 3 -17.20 17.50 8.06
C LYS A 3 -18.62 17.16 8.53
N ILE A 4 -19.02 17.70 9.68
CA ILE A 4 -20.36 17.50 10.25
C ILE A 4 -21.40 17.94 9.21
N ARG A 5 -22.38 17.06 8.94
CA ARG A 5 -23.51 17.37 8.07
C ARG A 5 -24.41 18.36 8.80
N HIS A 6 -24.65 19.52 8.21
CA HIS A 6 -25.62 20.50 8.68
C HIS A 6 -26.79 20.56 7.69
N ALA A 7 -27.89 21.22 8.06
CA ALA A 7 -29.05 21.39 7.18
C ALA A 7 -28.72 22.05 5.82
N ARG A 8 -27.62 22.81 5.75
CA ARG A 8 -27.10 23.45 4.53
C ARG A 8 -26.13 22.57 3.71
N THR A 9 -25.81 21.37 4.19
CA THR A 9 -24.92 20.44 3.48
C THR A 9 -25.67 19.85 2.28
N LYS A 10 -25.04 19.89 1.10
CA LYS A 10 -25.62 19.28 -0.11
C LYS A 10 -25.95 17.81 0.15
N LYS A 11 -27.11 17.37 -0.34
CA LYS A 11 -27.52 15.96 -0.30
C LYS A 11 -26.43 15.09 -0.93
N PRO A 12 -26.18 13.88 -0.39
CA PRO A 12 -25.24 12.96 -1.00
C PRO A 12 -25.68 12.64 -2.44
N PRO A 13 -24.74 12.56 -3.39
CA PRO A 13 -25.03 12.15 -4.76
C PRO A 13 -25.41 10.66 -4.84
N GLU A 14 -26.04 10.27 -5.93
CA GLU A 14 -26.46 8.89 -6.20
C GLU A 14 -25.25 7.93 -6.17
N GLY A 15 -25.41 6.77 -5.51
CA GLY A 15 -24.33 5.80 -5.31
C GLY A 15 -23.41 6.06 -4.11
N PHE A 16 -23.65 7.11 -3.31
CA PHE A 16 -22.93 7.30 -2.04
C PHE A 16 -23.33 6.27 -0.98
N GLU A 17 -24.54 5.72 -1.06
CA GLU A 17 -25.10 4.79 -0.07
C GLU A 17 -24.27 3.49 0.03
N ASP A 18 -23.74 3.00 -1.08
CA ASP A 18 -22.93 1.79 -1.13
C ASP A 18 -21.58 1.93 -0.39
N ILE A 19 -21.02 3.15 -0.40
CA ILE A 19 -19.72 3.43 0.24
C ILE A 19 -19.87 3.94 1.67
N GLU A 20 -21.02 4.53 2.02
CA GLU A 20 -21.31 5.08 3.34
C GLU A 20 -20.98 4.14 4.52
N PRO A 21 -21.39 2.85 4.53
CA PRO A 21 -21.10 1.97 5.67
C PRO A 21 -19.60 1.80 5.89
N THR A 22 -18.83 1.60 4.81
CA THR A 22 -17.37 1.44 4.90
C THR A 22 -16.68 2.72 5.37
N LEU A 23 -17.14 3.90 4.94
CA LEU A 23 -16.62 5.18 5.41
C LEU A 23 -16.93 5.42 6.88
N LEU A 24 -18.10 4.99 7.35
CA LEU A 24 -18.53 5.11 8.73
C LEU A 24 -17.71 4.18 9.65
N GLU A 25 -17.34 2.98 9.18
CA GLU A 25 -16.39 2.12 9.87
C GLU A 25 -15.01 2.77 10.03
N PHE A 26 -14.48 3.42 8.99
CA PHE A 26 -13.22 4.15 9.10
C PHE A 26 -13.31 5.31 10.08
N ALA A 27 -14.46 6.01 10.12
CA ALA A 27 -14.69 7.08 11.08
C ALA A 27 -14.75 6.56 12.52
N ARG A 28 -15.42 5.42 12.76
CA ARG A 28 -15.43 4.75 14.06
C ARG A 28 -14.02 4.35 14.50
N LYS A 29 -13.27 3.66 13.64
CA LYS A 29 -11.87 3.28 13.91
C LYS A 29 -10.97 4.49 14.18
N MET A 30 -11.21 5.62 13.52
CA MET A 30 -10.46 6.85 13.74
C MET A 30 -10.76 7.44 15.12
N LYS A 31 -12.03 7.44 15.56
CA LYS A 31 -12.42 7.85 16.90
C LYS A 31 -11.84 6.92 17.98
N ASP A 32 -11.84 5.61 17.73
CA ASP A 32 -11.25 4.64 18.65
C ASP A 32 -9.74 4.84 18.79
N ALA A 33 -9.04 5.10 17.68
CA ALA A 33 -7.61 5.39 17.69
C ALA A 33 -7.26 6.74 18.34
N GLU A 34 -8.14 7.74 18.28
CA GLU A 34 -7.98 9.01 18.98
C GLU A 34 -8.16 8.86 20.51
N ASN A 35 -9.02 7.93 20.95
CA ASN A 35 -9.30 7.67 22.36
C ASN A 35 -8.38 6.62 22.99
N GLU A 36 -7.56 5.92 22.20
CA GLU A 36 -6.68 4.87 22.70
C GLU A 36 -5.65 5.45 23.69
N PRO A 37 -5.49 4.85 24.89
CA PRO A 37 -4.52 5.34 25.84
C PRO A 37 -3.10 5.22 25.26
N HIS A 38 -2.28 6.22 25.58
CA HIS A 38 -0.90 6.34 25.11
C HIS A 38 0.11 5.71 26.10
N GLU A 39 -0.34 4.85 27.01
CA GLU A 39 0.54 4.20 28.00
C GLU A 39 1.49 3.20 27.32
N GLY A 40 2.79 3.31 27.62
CA GLY A 40 3.83 2.43 27.07
C GLY A 40 4.27 2.72 25.63
N LYS A 41 3.64 3.67 24.93
CA LYS A 41 4.00 4.05 23.55
C LYS A 41 4.84 5.33 23.54
N ARG A 42 5.73 5.46 22.56
CA ARG A 42 6.41 6.76 22.32
C ARG A 42 5.37 7.78 21.87
N ARG A 43 5.56 9.06 22.24
CA ARG A 43 4.64 10.16 21.84
C ARG A 43 4.32 10.18 20.34
N VAL A 44 5.29 9.83 19.51
CA VAL A 44 5.12 9.77 18.05
C VAL A 44 4.31 8.56 17.59
N GLU A 45 4.41 7.43 18.29
CA GLU A 45 3.74 6.17 17.95
C GLU A 45 2.24 6.22 18.18
N SER A 46 1.79 6.98 19.17
CA SER A 46 0.35 7.19 19.41
C SER A 46 -0.37 7.78 18.20
N LEU A 47 0.34 8.52 17.32
CA LEU A 47 -0.23 9.13 16.12
C LEU A 47 -0.17 8.22 14.88
N TRP A 48 0.63 7.15 14.91
CA TRP A 48 0.81 6.27 13.74
C TRP A 48 -0.49 5.59 13.29
N PRO A 49 -1.35 5.07 14.18
CA PRO A 49 -2.64 4.50 13.79
C PRO A 49 -3.53 5.51 13.04
N ILE A 50 -3.52 6.77 13.47
CA ILE A 50 -4.31 7.85 12.84
C ILE A 50 -3.83 8.08 11.40
N PHE A 51 -2.52 8.19 11.18
CA PHE A 51 -1.96 8.33 9.83
C PHE A 51 -2.26 7.12 8.94
N ARG A 52 -2.20 5.90 9.50
CA ARG A 52 -2.51 4.66 8.78
C ARG A 52 -3.97 4.62 8.35
N LEU A 53 -4.90 4.95 9.25
CA LEU A 53 -6.33 4.99 8.94
C LEU A 53 -6.65 6.09 7.92
N HIS A 54 -6.05 7.28 8.06
CA HIS A 54 -6.19 8.36 7.08
C HIS A 54 -5.73 7.95 5.68
N HIS A 55 -4.57 7.28 5.59
CA HIS A 55 -4.05 6.73 4.34
C HIS A 55 -5.00 5.69 3.76
N GLN A 56 -5.44 4.73 4.58
CA GLN A 56 -6.32 3.63 4.15
C GLN A 56 -7.67 4.16 3.63
N ARG A 57 -8.28 5.10 4.34
CA ARG A 57 -9.54 5.74 3.94
C ARG A 57 -9.41 6.48 2.60
N SER A 58 -8.33 7.26 2.43
CA SER A 58 -8.06 7.95 1.16
C SER A 58 -7.76 6.97 0.04
N ARG A 59 -7.08 5.85 0.33
CA ARG A 59 -6.72 4.84 -0.66
C ARG A 59 -7.93 4.05 -1.14
N TYR A 60 -8.86 3.76 -0.25
CA TYR A 60 -10.14 3.12 -0.57
C TYR A 60 -10.89 3.91 -1.64
N ILE A 61 -11.07 5.21 -1.43
CA ILE A 61 -11.75 6.10 -2.40
C ILE A 61 -10.97 6.19 -3.71
N TYR A 62 -9.64 6.26 -3.66
CA TYR A 62 -8.80 6.26 -4.86
C TYR A 62 -8.96 4.98 -5.69
N ASP A 63 -8.93 3.81 -5.04
CA ASP A 63 -9.05 2.53 -5.73
C ASP A 63 -10.46 2.33 -6.32
N LEU A 64 -11.51 2.81 -5.64
CA LEU A 64 -12.89 2.77 -6.17
C LEU A 64 -13.06 3.61 -7.43
N TYR A 65 -12.46 4.80 -7.49
CA TYR A 65 -12.60 5.68 -8.66
C TYR A 65 -11.64 5.32 -9.81
N TYR A 66 -10.33 5.13 -9.53
CA TYR A 66 -9.31 5.00 -10.59
C TYR A 66 -9.02 3.56 -11.03
N LYS A 67 -9.36 2.55 -10.21
CA LYS A 67 -9.06 1.15 -10.56
C LYS A 67 -10.30 0.32 -10.82
N ARG A 68 -11.30 0.43 -9.94
CA ARG A 68 -12.55 -0.34 -10.04
C ARG A 68 -13.67 0.39 -10.78
N GLU A 69 -13.55 1.71 -10.91
CA GLU A 69 -14.54 2.59 -11.56
C GLU A 69 -15.97 2.39 -11.02
N ALA A 70 -16.10 2.04 -9.74
CA ALA A 70 -17.37 1.70 -9.09
C ALA A 70 -18.14 2.94 -8.59
N ILE A 71 -17.52 4.12 -8.65
CA ILE A 71 -18.12 5.39 -8.19
C ILE A 71 -18.07 6.44 -9.28
N THR A 72 -19.12 7.25 -9.35
CA THR A 72 -19.18 8.38 -10.29
C THR A 72 -18.27 9.52 -9.86
N LYS A 73 -17.94 10.40 -10.82
CA LYS A 73 -17.13 11.60 -10.56
C LYS A 73 -17.75 12.51 -9.50
N GLU A 74 -19.08 12.59 -9.47
CA GLU A 74 -19.82 13.41 -8.49
C GLU A 74 -19.62 12.90 -7.06
N VAL A 75 -19.72 11.59 -6.85
CA VAL A 75 -19.46 10.94 -5.55
C VAL A 75 -18.01 11.16 -5.12
N TYR A 76 -17.07 11.02 -6.04
CA TYR A 76 -15.64 11.24 -5.78
C TYR A 76 -15.34 12.70 -5.36
N GLU A 77 -15.87 13.69 -6.07
CA GLU A 77 -15.71 15.10 -5.74
C GLU A 77 -16.41 15.46 -4.43
N TYR A 78 -17.58 14.88 -4.16
CA TYR A 78 -18.28 15.01 -2.89
C TYR A 78 -17.42 14.48 -1.73
N CYS A 79 -16.77 13.33 -1.91
CA CYS A 79 -15.90 12.72 -0.90
C CYS A 79 -14.71 13.61 -0.55
N ILE A 80 -14.06 14.22 -1.54
CA ILE A 80 -12.95 15.15 -1.32
C ILE A 80 -13.44 16.42 -0.62
N LYS A 81 -14.55 16.99 -1.07
CA LYS A 81 -15.11 18.24 -0.51
C LYS A 81 -15.54 18.11 0.95
N HIS A 82 -16.01 16.94 1.37
CA HIS A 82 -16.43 16.67 2.75
C HIS A 82 -15.32 16.10 3.64
N GLY A 83 -14.11 15.92 3.10
CA GLY A 83 -12.95 15.46 3.86
C GLY A 83 -12.92 13.95 4.14
N TYR A 84 -13.64 13.14 3.35
CA TYR A 84 -13.52 11.68 3.39
C TYR A 84 -12.20 11.20 2.76
N ALA A 85 -11.73 11.90 1.73
CA ALA A 85 -10.42 11.65 1.11
C ALA A 85 -9.55 12.91 1.13
N ASP A 86 -8.23 12.72 1.19
CA ASP A 86 -7.25 13.79 1.00
C ASP A 86 -6.90 13.96 -0.48
N GLY A 87 -7.42 15.03 -1.08
CA GLY A 87 -7.15 15.37 -2.48
C GLY A 87 -5.67 15.64 -2.77
N ASN A 88 -4.92 16.20 -1.82
CA ASN A 88 -3.50 16.49 -2.00
C ASN A 88 -2.67 15.21 -2.01
N LEU A 89 -2.99 14.26 -1.13
CA LEU A 89 -2.35 12.95 -1.12
C LEU A 89 -2.66 12.16 -2.40
N ILE A 90 -3.91 12.16 -2.84
CA ILE A 90 -4.32 11.51 -4.08
C ILE A 90 -3.62 12.14 -5.30
N ALA A 91 -3.49 13.46 -5.35
CA ALA A 91 -2.77 14.14 -6.41
C ALA A 91 -1.30 13.70 -6.49
N LYS A 92 -0.67 13.35 -5.36
CA LYS A 92 0.67 12.77 -5.36
C LYS A 92 0.69 11.33 -5.88
N TRP A 93 -0.28 10.49 -5.53
CA TRP A 93 -0.33 9.11 -6.02
C TRP A 93 -0.44 8.99 -7.55
N LYS A 94 -1.00 10.00 -8.22
CA LYS A 94 -1.02 10.08 -9.69
C LYS A 94 0.34 10.36 -10.32
N LYS A 95 1.29 10.89 -9.55
CA LYS A 95 2.63 11.22 -10.08
C LYS A 95 3.53 9.98 -10.01
N PRO A 96 4.31 9.70 -11.07
CA PRO A 96 5.23 8.57 -11.08
C PRO A 96 6.22 8.68 -9.91
N GLY A 97 6.52 7.55 -9.28
CA GLY A 97 7.40 7.46 -8.10
C GLY A 97 6.73 7.76 -6.76
N PHE A 98 5.50 8.31 -6.74
CA PHE A 98 4.73 8.58 -5.52
C PHE A 98 3.50 7.70 -5.35
N GLU A 99 3.30 6.69 -6.19
CA GLU A 99 2.14 5.79 -6.21
C GLU A 99 1.82 5.14 -4.85
N ARG A 100 2.84 4.90 -4.01
CA ARG A 100 2.72 4.28 -2.67
C ARG A 100 3.09 5.22 -1.53
N LEU A 101 3.02 6.52 -1.76
CA LEU A 101 3.35 7.53 -0.75
C LEU A 101 2.51 7.36 0.52
N CYS A 102 3.17 7.30 1.69
CA CYS A 102 2.51 7.08 2.97
C CYS A 102 1.71 8.31 3.46
N CYS A 103 2.32 9.50 3.45
CA CYS A 103 1.70 10.75 3.87
C CYS A 103 2.44 11.95 3.28
N LEU A 104 1.81 13.13 3.30
CA LEU A 104 2.39 14.36 2.76
C LEU A 104 3.57 14.89 3.59
N ARG A 105 3.61 14.62 4.89
CA ARG A 105 4.71 15.06 5.77
C ARG A 105 6.05 14.42 5.38
N CYS A 106 6.04 13.19 4.86
CA CYS A 106 7.26 12.47 4.50
C CYS A 106 7.99 13.04 3.27
N ILE A 107 7.33 13.91 2.49
CA ILE A 107 7.90 14.57 1.32
C ILE A 107 8.16 16.06 1.55
N GLN A 108 7.79 16.57 2.73
CA GLN A 108 7.90 17.99 3.03
C GLN A 108 9.29 18.28 3.58
N PRO A 109 10.15 19.06 2.89
CA PRO A 109 11.51 19.33 3.36
C PRO A 109 11.51 20.14 4.66
N LYS A 110 10.50 20.98 4.87
CA LYS A 110 10.32 21.81 6.08
C LYS A 110 10.13 21.00 7.37
N ASP A 111 9.69 19.76 7.27
CA ASP A 111 9.43 18.90 8.44
C ASP A 111 10.72 18.19 8.93
N THR A 112 11.85 18.40 8.26
CA THR A 112 13.15 17.80 8.61
C THR A 112 14.22 18.87 8.80
N ASN A 113 15.15 18.63 9.72
CA ASN A 113 16.20 19.59 10.07
C ASN A 113 17.12 19.96 8.89
N PHE A 114 17.37 19.00 7.99
CA PHE A 114 18.29 19.17 6.85
C PHE A 114 17.58 19.44 5.52
N GLY A 115 16.28 19.75 5.53
CA GLY A 115 15.55 20.03 4.29
C GLY A 115 15.41 18.82 3.35
N THR A 116 15.51 17.60 3.87
CA THR A 116 15.48 16.36 3.08
C THR A 116 14.12 15.66 3.15
N THR A 117 13.92 14.63 2.33
CA THR A 117 12.74 13.76 2.45
C THR A 117 12.95 12.72 3.56
N CYS A 118 11.86 12.19 4.11
CA CYS A 118 11.96 11.17 5.15
C CYS A 118 12.64 9.88 4.65
N ILE A 119 13.35 9.18 5.55
CA ILE A 119 14.04 7.91 5.27
C ILE A 119 13.12 6.84 4.67
N CYS A 120 11.82 6.89 4.95
CA CYS A 120 10.86 5.96 4.36
C CYS A 120 10.70 6.10 2.83
N ARG A 121 11.18 7.19 2.22
CA ARG A 121 11.20 7.36 0.76
C ARG A 121 12.42 6.72 0.10
N VAL A 122 13.43 6.35 0.89
CA VAL A 122 14.63 5.70 0.38
C VAL A 122 14.29 4.25 0.01
N PRO A 123 14.60 3.81 -1.23
CA PRO A 123 14.42 2.41 -1.62
C PRO A 123 15.23 1.48 -0.73
N LYS A 124 14.66 0.32 -0.38
CA LYS A 124 15.32 -0.69 0.45
C LYS A 124 16.61 -1.23 -0.16
N SER A 125 16.74 -1.22 -1.49
CA SER A 125 17.97 -1.61 -2.19
C SER A 125 19.16 -0.69 -1.92
N LYS A 126 18.92 0.54 -1.45
CA LYS A 126 19.96 1.50 -1.06
C LYS A 126 20.17 1.56 0.45
N LEU A 127 19.37 0.82 1.22
CA LEU A 127 19.51 0.69 2.67
C LEU A 127 20.37 -0.54 3.00
N GLU A 128 21.03 -0.50 4.15
CA GLU A 128 21.82 -1.62 4.66
C GLU A 128 20.91 -2.85 4.88
N ALA A 129 21.38 -4.02 4.46
CA ALA A 129 20.64 -5.26 4.61
C ALA A 129 20.37 -5.54 6.11
N GLY A 130 19.10 -5.77 6.47
CA GLY A 130 18.68 -6.01 7.85
C GLY A 130 18.29 -4.77 8.65
N ARG A 131 18.46 -3.55 8.11
CA ARG A 131 18.03 -2.33 8.80
C ARG A 131 16.50 -2.19 8.79
N ILE A 132 15.90 -2.28 9.97
CA ILE A 132 14.46 -2.06 10.14
C ILE A 132 14.20 -0.55 10.10
N VAL A 133 13.54 -0.09 9.03
CA VAL A 133 13.16 1.32 8.88
C VAL A 133 11.76 1.54 9.42
N GLU A 134 11.63 2.45 10.39
CA GLU A 134 10.35 2.93 10.89
C GLU A 134 10.31 4.45 10.85
N CYS A 135 9.36 5.00 10.09
CA CYS A 135 9.19 6.44 9.97
C CYS A 135 8.70 7.03 11.29
N VAL A 136 9.43 8.01 11.83
CA VAL A 136 9.01 8.74 13.05
C VAL A 136 7.65 9.41 12.89
N LEU A 137 7.30 9.88 11.69
CA LEU A 137 6.09 10.66 11.43
C LEU A 137 4.82 9.81 11.33
N CYS A 138 4.89 8.67 10.64
CA CYS A 138 3.71 7.87 10.31
C CYS A 138 3.88 6.35 10.51
N GLY A 139 5.02 5.90 11.02
CA GLY A 139 5.30 4.49 11.30
C GLY A 139 5.46 3.61 10.06
N CYS A 140 5.56 4.17 8.85
CA CYS A 140 5.69 3.37 7.64
C CYS A 140 7.08 2.73 7.51
N ARG A 141 7.14 1.54 6.87
CA ARG A 141 8.35 0.71 6.70
C ARG A 141 8.94 0.76 5.28
N GLY A 142 8.76 1.90 4.62
CA GLY A 142 9.08 2.11 3.22
C GLY A 142 7.83 2.48 2.41
N CYS A 143 7.90 3.62 1.74
CA CYS A 143 6.87 4.16 0.85
C CYS A 143 7.44 4.49 -0.53
N SER A 144 8.64 3.98 -0.84
CA SER A 144 9.20 4.08 -2.17
C SER A 144 8.46 3.14 -3.12
N SER A 145 8.13 3.64 -4.31
CA SER A 145 7.38 2.84 -5.29
C SER A 145 8.26 1.76 -5.95
N THR A 146 9.58 1.93 -5.90
CA THR A 146 10.57 1.02 -6.51
C THR A 146 10.76 -0.28 -5.75
N ASP A 147 10.45 -0.33 -4.46
CA ASP A 147 10.64 -1.55 -3.66
C ASP A 147 9.74 -2.70 -4.13
N PHE A 148 8.61 -2.38 -4.78
CA PHE A 148 7.66 -3.36 -5.27
C PHE A 148 8.02 -3.94 -6.65
N THR A 149 8.77 -3.20 -7.48
CA THR A 149 9.20 -3.69 -8.80
C THR A 149 10.32 -4.73 -8.64
N SER A 150 11.21 -4.56 -7.65
CA SER A 150 12.26 -5.51 -7.32
C SER A 150 11.71 -6.87 -6.87
N SER A 151 10.69 -6.90 -6.01
CA SER A 151 10.09 -8.16 -5.53
C SER A 151 9.41 -8.98 -6.64
N LYS A 152 8.86 -8.33 -7.69
CA LYS A 152 8.33 -9.05 -8.86
C LYS A 152 9.46 -9.71 -9.65
N LYS A 153 10.62 -9.05 -9.75
CA LYS A 153 11.80 -9.53 -10.49
C LYS A 153 12.51 -10.68 -9.77
N GLU A 154 12.53 -10.66 -8.44
CA GLU A 154 13.03 -11.78 -7.62
C GLU A 154 12.08 -12.97 -7.66
N LYS A 155 10.77 -12.76 -7.51
CA LYS A 155 9.77 -13.84 -7.64
C LYS A 155 9.74 -14.44 -9.03
N SER A 156 9.92 -13.64 -10.10
CA SER A 156 10.02 -14.18 -11.46
C SER A 156 11.31 -14.98 -11.67
N LYS A 157 12.44 -14.56 -11.09
CA LYS A 157 13.71 -15.32 -11.14
C LYS A 157 13.63 -16.64 -10.37
N GLN A 158 13.00 -16.66 -9.19
CA GLN A 158 12.76 -17.89 -8.43
C GLN A 158 11.85 -18.85 -9.20
N LYS A 159 10.78 -18.35 -9.82
CA LYS A 159 9.86 -19.17 -10.61
C LYS A 159 10.49 -19.76 -11.88
N ILE A 160 11.40 -19.02 -12.52
CA ILE A 160 12.20 -19.50 -13.66
C ILE A 160 13.24 -20.53 -13.19
N PHE A 161 13.83 -20.36 -12.01
CA PHE A 161 14.80 -21.31 -11.46
C PHE A 161 14.13 -22.65 -11.07
N GLU A 162 12.96 -22.61 -10.44
CA GLU A 162 12.16 -23.81 -10.12
C GLU A 162 11.73 -24.57 -11.39
N GLN A 163 11.24 -23.85 -12.43
CA GLN A 163 10.84 -24.49 -13.70
C GLN A 163 11.99 -25.14 -14.49
N ASN A 164 13.22 -24.65 -14.33
CA ASN A 164 14.41 -25.23 -14.97
C ASN A 164 14.95 -26.45 -14.20
N GLN A 165 14.60 -26.61 -12.92
CA GLN A 165 14.95 -27.82 -12.16
C GLN A 165 14.01 -28.98 -12.50
N ASP A 166 12.71 -28.73 -12.62
CA ASP A 166 11.70 -29.76 -12.95
C ASP A 166 11.85 -30.35 -14.37
N SER A 167 12.46 -29.62 -15.30
CA SER A 167 12.70 -30.06 -16.68
C SER A 167 13.97 -30.91 -16.86
N SER A 168 14.86 -30.94 -15.86
CA SER A 168 16.09 -31.75 -15.86
C SER A 168 15.92 -33.16 -15.28
N ALA A 169 14.75 -33.48 -14.71
CA ALA A 169 14.48 -34.74 -14.00
C ALA A 169 13.68 -35.80 -14.81
N LYS A 170 13.62 -35.69 -16.15
CA LYS A 170 12.99 -36.70 -17.02
C LYS A 170 13.97 -37.23 -18.07
N PHE A 171 14.91 -38.08 -17.64
CA PHE A 171 15.48 -39.09 -18.53
C PHE A 171 14.68 -40.37 -18.33
N PRO A 172 14.04 -40.92 -19.38
CA PRO A 172 13.47 -42.25 -19.30
C PRO A 172 14.62 -43.26 -19.16
N GLU A 173 14.58 -44.08 -18.10
CA GLU A 173 15.44 -45.26 -17.99
C GLU A 173 15.24 -46.12 -19.25
N THR A 174 16.32 -46.31 -20.01
CA THR A 174 16.34 -47.20 -21.17
C THR A 174 16.09 -48.62 -20.69
N PRO A 175 15.12 -49.36 -21.24
CA PRO A 175 14.94 -50.76 -20.90
C PRO A 175 16.13 -51.57 -21.43
N SER A 176 16.78 -52.30 -20.53
CA SER A 176 17.83 -53.26 -20.86
C SER A 176 17.22 -54.34 -21.77
N LEU A 177 17.61 -54.33 -23.05
CA LEU A 177 17.30 -55.41 -23.98
C LEU A 177 18.25 -56.58 -23.70
N ASP A 178 17.69 -57.64 -23.12
CA ASP A 178 18.25 -58.97 -23.11
C ASP A 178 18.50 -59.44 -24.55
N LEU A 179 19.75 -59.73 -24.90
CA LEU A 179 20.07 -60.51 -26.10
C LEU A 179 20.90 -61.74 -25.69
N SER A 180 20.22 -62.87 -25.69
CA SER A 180 20.74 -64.20 -25.48
C SER A 180 21.40 -64.78 -26.74
N SER A 181 22.41 -65.65 -26.53
CA SER A 181 22.94 -66.68 -27.45
C SER A 181 23.54 -66.20 -28.79
N THR A 182 24.72 -66.61 -29.21
CA THR A 182 25.11 -67.95 -29.69
C THR A 182 26.53 -67.82 -30.24
N LEU A 183 27.36 -68.87 -30.23
CA LEU A 183 28.22 -69.35 -31.34
C LEU A 183 29.23 -70.41 -30.82
N PRO A 184 29.78 -71.26 -31.71
CA PRO A 184 29.68 -72.74 -31.65
C PRO A 184 30.70 -73.44 -30.75
#